data_AF-A0A1B8TB53-F1
#
_entry.id   AF-A0A1B8TB53-F1
#
_cell.length_a   1.000
_cell.length_b   1.000
_cell.length_c   1.000
_cell.angle_alpha   90.00
_cell.angle_beta   90.00
_cell.angle_gamma   90.00
#
_symmetry.space_group_name_H-M   'P 1'
#
loop_
_entity.id
_entity.type
_entity.pdbx_description
1 polymer ?
#
loop_
_entity_poly.entity_id
_entity_poly.type
_entity_poly.pdbx_seq_one_letter_code
_entity_poly.pdbx_strand_id
1 'polypeptide(L)'
;MGFPLPSWQRPLCWTAEQKTRFIESIWAGVDIGSYLVNEAWEYQEDSRGASVYREFSEVLLDGQQRLTAIEDYLLGKIAVPDDSGTPRLWTDLPQVERRRFCQMTFAKACIQSWDEQLLRKVYDLRAFGGTAHTEDQRAS
;
A
#
# COMPACT_ATOMS: atom_id res chain seq x y z
N MET A 1 1.25 8.15 1.33
CA MET A 1 0.85 7.72 2.70
C MET A 1 2.05 7.66 3.67
N GLY A 2 2.97 8.64 3.67
CA GLY A 2 3.87 8.94 4.80
C GLY A 2 5.00 7.95 5.17
N PHE A 3 4.90 6.65 4.87
CA PHE A 3 5.91 5.68 5.31
C PHE A 3 7.24 5.81 4.54
N PRO A 4 8.39 5.73 5.23
CA PRO A 4 9.69 5.63 4.57
C PRO A 4 9.83 4.28 3.85
N LEU A 5 10.57 4.28 2.74
CA LEU A 5 10.83 3.10 1.92
C LEU A 5 12.31 2.75 2.01
N PRO A 6 12.68 1.47 2.16
CA PRO A 6 14.07 1.07 2.11
C PRO A 6 14.61 1.15 0.67
N SER A 7 15.91 1.43 0.53
CA SER A 7 16.57 1.68 -0.77
C SER A 7 16.52 0.50 -1.74
N TRP A 8 16.37 -0.72 -1.24
CA TRP A 8 16.30 -1.96 -2.01
C TRP A 8 14.88 -2.34 -2.44
N GLN A 9 13.85 -1.60 -2.00
CA GLN A 9 12.48 -1.85 -2.44
C GLN A 9 12.28 -1.40 -3.89
N ARG A 10 11.41 -2.10 -4.61
CA ARG A 10 11.08 -1.73 -6.00
C ARG A 10 10.42 -0.35 -6.11
N PRO A 11 10.53 0.31 -7.28
CA PRO A 11 9.80 1.56 -7.53
C PRO A 11 8.29 1.34 -7.69
N LEU A 12 7.55 2.45 -7.68
CA LEU A 12 6.14 2.48 -8.09
C LEU A 12 6.01 2.06 -9.55
N CYS A 13 5.26 0.99 -9.81
CA CYS A 13 5.14 0.39 -11.13
C CYS A 13 3.71 -0.05 -11.48
N TRP A 14 2.74 0.12 -10.57
CA TRP A 14 1.34 -0.07 -10.93
C TRP A 14 0.86 0.98 -11.93
N THR A 15 0.32 0.47 -13.04
CA THR A 15 -0.42 1.24 -14.05
C THR A 15 -1.70 1.84 -13.46
N ALA A 16 -2.29 2.82 -14.15
CA ALA A 16 -3.56 3.41 -13.73
C ALA A 16 -4.65 2.34 -13.62
N GLU A 17 -4.70 1.41 -14.58
CA GLU A 17 -5.66 0.32 -14.64
C GLU A 17 -5.49 -0.67 -13.47
N GLN A 18 -4.26 -0.92 -13.03
CA GLN A 18 -4.01 -1.74 -11.83
C GLN A 18 -4.48 -1.02 -10.55
N LYS A 19 -4.22 0.29 -10.45
CA LYS A 19 -4.71 1.08 -9.31
C LYS A 19 -6.23 1.11 -9.28
N THR A 20 -6.90 1.35 -10.41
CA THR A 20 -8.36 1.35 -10.51
C THR A 20 -8.94 0.01 -10.07
N ARG A 21 -8.45 -1.12 -10.60
CA ARG A 21 -8.91 -2.47 -10.20
C ARG A 21 -8.72 -2.75 -8.71
N PHE A 22 -7.64 -2.24 -8.13
CA PHE A 22 -7.44 -2.35 -6.69
C PHE A 22 -8.48 -1.57 -5.90
N ILE A 23 -8.82 -0.33 -6.29
CA ILE A 23 -9.87 0.45 -5.62
C ILE A 23 -11.26 -0.18 -5.81
N GLU A 24 -11.55 -0.74 -6.99
CA GLU A 24 -12.78 -1.53 -7.22
C GLU A 24 -12.88 -2.71 -6.24
N SER A 25 -11.75 -3.36 -5.94
CA SER A 25 -11.71 -4.45 -4.95
C SER A 25 -12.08 -3.96 -3.54
N ILE A 26 -11.64 -2.76 -3.16
CA ILE A 26 -12.04 -2.13 -1.89
C ILE A 26 -13.55 -1.86 -1.86
N TRP A 27 -14.11 -1.32 -2.95
CA TRP A 27 -15.55 -1.05 -3.05
C TRP A 27 -16.40 -2.32 -3.03
N ALA A 28 -15.91 -3.39 -3.65
CA ALA A 28 -16.53 -4.72 -3.62
C ALA A 28 -16.49 -5.37 -2.23
N GLY A 29 -15.70 -4.84 -1.29
CA GLY A 29 -15.56 -5.38 0.06
C GLY A 29 -14.86 -6.75 0.09
N VAL A 30 -14.07 -7.07 -0.94
CA VAL A 30 -13.27 -8.30 -0.95
C VAL A 30 -12.01 -8.12 -0.10
N ASP A 31 -11.41 -9.23 0.34
CA ASP A 31 -10.14 -9.18 1.03
C ASP A 31 -9.04 -8.62 0.12
N ILE A 32 -8.42 -7.52 0.56
CA ILE A 32 -7.32 -6.82 -0.14
C ILE A 32 -5.95 -7.15 0.45
N GLY A 33 -5.91 -8.09 1.41
CA GLY A 33 -4.74 -8.49 2.16
C GLY A 33 -4.28 -7.43 3.17
N SER A 34 -3.03 -7.57 3.60
CA SER A 34 -2.37 -6.64 4.54
C SER A 34 -1.24 -5.87 3.89
N TYR A 35 -0.90 -4.70 4.43
CA TYR A 35 0.41 -4.07 4.23
C TYR A 35 1.34 -4.41 5.41
N LEU A 36 2.66 -4.35 5.22
CA LEU A 36 3.64 -4.76 6.23
C LEU A 36 4.59 -3.61 6.54
N VAL A 37 4.74 -3.27 7.82
CA VAL A 37 5.62 -2.22 8.31
C VAL A 37 6.62 -2.78 9.32
N ASN A 38 7.85 -2.28 9.30
CA ASN A 38 8.79 -2.46 10.40
C ASN A 38 8.45 -1.43 11.51
N GLU A 39 7.78 -1.85 12.57
CA GLU A 39 7.39 -0.97 13.68
C GLU A 39 8.52 -0.69 14.69
N ALA A 40 9.75 -1.08 14.36
CA ALA A 40 10.92 -0.57 15.07
C ALA A 40 11.09 0.92 14.72
N TRP A 41 11.38 1.75 15.72
CA TRP A 41 11.75 3.15 15.51
C TRP A 41 12.66 3.62 16.64
N GLU A 42 13.61 4.47 16.30
CA GLU A 42 14.58 5.03 17.23
C GLU A 42 15.10 6.34 16.63
N TYR A 43 15.36 7.32 17.49
CA TYR A 43 16.07 8.53 17.09
C TYR A 43 17.58 8.33 17.24
N GLN A 44 18.35 8.80 16.27
CA GLN A 44 19.80 8.89 16.33
C GLN A 44 20.24 10.31 15.97
N GLU A 45 21.41 10.73 16.44
CA GLU A 45 22.00 11.98 16.00
C GLU A 45 22.71 11.80 14.66
N ASP A 46 22.46 12.70 13.72
CA ASP A 46 23.22 12.77 12.49
C ASP A 46 24.60 13.43 12.71
N SER A 47 25.43 13.48 11.66
CA SER A 47 26.76 14.10 11.72
C SER A 47 26.75 15.61 12.00
N ARG A 48 25.57 16.24 12.04
CA ARG A 48 25.35 17.67 12.33
C ARG A 48 24.67 17.88 13.69
N GLY A 49 24.47 16.82 14.48
CA GLY A 49 23.81 16.85 15.78
C GLY A 49 22.28 17.02 15.70
N ALA A 50 21.68 16.80 14.53
CA ALA A 50 20.23 16.80 14.38
C ALA A 50 19.67 15.41 14.73
N SER A 51 18.56 15.38 15.47
CA SER A 51 17.82 14.14 15.73
C SER A 51 17.13 13.68 14.45
N VAL A 52 17.52 12.51 13.95
CA VAL A 52 16.97 11.86 12.75
C VAL A 52 16.50 10.47 13.11
N TYR A 53 15.55 9.93 12.35
CA TYR A 53 15.19 8.52 12.51
C TYR A 53 16.35 7.62 12.13
N ARG A 54 16.60 6.60 12.95
CA ARG A 54 17.51 5.52 12.62
C ARG A 54 17.03 4.80 11.36
N GLU A 55 17.99 4.31 10.56
CA GLU A 55 17.69 3.49 9.39
C GLU A 55 16.75 2.33 9.74
N PHE A 56 15.79 2.06 8.85
CA PHE A 56 14.72 1.09 9.05
C PHE A 56 13.65 1.45 10.09
N SER A 57 13.66 2.67 10.63
CA SER A 57 12.54 3.14 11.45
C SER A 57 11.25 3.26 10.63
N GLU A 58 10.17 2.61 11.07
CA GLU A 58 8.83 2.68 10.49
C GLU A 58 8.75 2.35 8.98
N VAL A 59 9.72 1.60 8.43
CA VAL A 59 9.78 1.37 6.98
C VAL A 59 8.67 0.44 6.49
N LEU A 60 8.11 0.78 5.33
CA LEU A 60 7.12 -0.05 4.65
C LEU A 60 7.81 -1.18 3.87
N LEU A 61 7.57 -2.41 4.29
CA LEU A 61 8.13 -3.60 3.65
C LEU A 61 7.22 -4.10 2.53
N ASP A 62 5.90 -4.12 2.72
CA ASP A 62 4.93 -4.53 1.69
C ASP A 62 3.71 -3.63 1.67
N GLY A 63 3.01 -3.58 0.52
CA GLY A 63 1.80 -2.78 0.34
C GLY A 63 2.02 -1.42 -0.30
N GLN A 64 3.25 -1.09 -0.72
CA GLN A 64 3.62 0.18 -1.35
C GLN A 64 2.66 0.59 -2.48
N GLN A 65 2.44 -0.29 -3.46
CA GLN A 65 1.59 0.04 -4.61
C GLN A 65 0.11 0.21 -4.22
N ARG A 66 -0.36 -0.58 -3.25
CA ARG A 66 -1.73 -0.55 -2.72
C ARG A 66 -2.00 0.74 -1.95
N LEU A 67 -1.08 1.14 -1.07
CA LEU A 67 -1.15 2.40 -0.33
C LEU A 67 -1.08 3.60 -1.28
N THR A 68 -0.24 3.54 -2.31
CA THR A 68 -0.18 4.60 -3.33
C THR A 68 -1.47 4.66 -4.16
N ALA A 69 -2.08 3.53 -4.50
CA ALA A 69 -3.37 3.52 -5.20
C ALA A 69 -4.47 4.21 -4.37
N ILE A 70 -4.53 3.92 -3.06
CA ILE A 70 -5.46 4.57 -2.12
C ILE A 70 -5.17 6.07 -2.05
N GLU A 71 -3.90 6.46 -1.90
CA GLU A 71 -3.50 7.87 -1.88
C GLU A 71 -3.90 8.61 -3.16
N ASP A 72 -3.60 8.04 -4.32
CA ASP A 72 -3.92 8.65 -5.60
C ASP A 72 -5.44 8.78 -5.80
N TYR A 73 -6.23 7.82 -5.30
CA TYR A 73 -7.68 7.93 -5.33
C TYR A 73 -8.20 9.03 -4.40
N LEU A 74 -7.78 9.04 -3.14
CA LEU A 74 -8.20 10.03 -2.14
C LEU A 74 -7.80 11.47 -2.52
N LEU A 75 -6.68 11.63 -3.22
CA LEU A 75 -6.22 12.91 -3.75
C LEU A 75 -6.86 13.28 -5.10
N GLY A 76 -7.77 12.46 -5.64
CA GLY A 76 -8.45 12.74 -6.91
C GLY A 76 -7.56 12.65 -8.15
N LYS A 77 -6.45 11.90 -8.09
CA LYS A 77 -5.56 11.69 -9.25
C LYS A 77 -6.02 10.56 -10.17
N ILE A 78 -6.88 9.66 -9.68
CA ILE A 78 -7.50 8.60 -10.47
C ILE A 78 -9.02 8.62 -10.26
N ALA A 79 -9.78 8.39 -11.33
CA ALA A 79 -11.21 8.17 -11.28
C ALA A 79 -11.49 6.66 -11.32
N VAL A 80 -12.48 6.23 -10.54
CA VAL A 80 -12.87 4.82 -10.45
C VAL A 80 -14.34 4.71 -10.84
N PRO A 81 -14.73 3.75 -11.72
CA PRO A 81 -16.12 3.54 -12.09
C PRO A 81 -17.01 3.26 -10.87
N ASP A 82 -18.18 3.90 -10.82
CA ASP A 82 -19.25 3.53 -9.90
C ASP A 82 -20.06 2.32 -10.42
N ASP A 83 -21.10 1.91 -9.69
CA ASP A 83 -21.97 0.78 -10.05
C ASP A 83 -22.65 0.96 -11.43
N SER A 84 -22.72 2.18 -11.95
CA SER A 84 -23.25 2.49 -13.28
C SER A 84 -22.20 2.45 -14.39
N GLY A 85 -20.93 2.20 -14.04
CA GLY A 85 -19.77 2.27 -14.92
C GLY A 85 -19.27 3.70 -15.17
N THR A 86 -19.81 4.70 -14.47
CA THR A 86 -19.41 6.10 -14.64
C THR A 86 -18.13 6.37 -13.83
N PRO A 87 -17.03 6.87 -14.43
CA PRO A 87 -15.84 7.22 -13.67
C PRO A 87 -16.11 8.37 -12.69
N ARG A 88 -15.78 8.19 -11.41
CA ARG A 88 -15.95 9.19 -10.36
C ARG A 88 -14.64 9.46 -9.64
N LEU A 89 -14.34 10.73 -9.39
CA LEU A 89 -13.27 11.12 -8.48
C LEU A 89 -13.76 11.02 -7.04
N TRP A 90 -12.84 10.87 -6.09
CA TRP A 90 -13.16 10.88 -4.66
C TRP A 90 -13.96 12.13 -4.23
N THR A 91 -13.66 13.28 -4.82
CA THR A 91 -14.35 14.55 -4.56
C THR A 91 -15.80 14.57 -5.04
N ASP A 92 -16.13 13.76 -6.04
CA ASP A 92 -17.46 13.69 -6.65
C ASP A 92 -18.41 12.79 -5.86
N LEU A 93 -17.89 12.07 -4.85
CA LEU A 93 -18.65 11.12 -4.07
C LEU A 93 -19.47 11.79 -2.96
N PRO A 94 -20.75 11.42 -2.80
CA PRO A 94 -21.54 11.78 -1.63
C PRO A 94 -20.84 11.40 -0.33
N GLN A 95 -21.12 12.14 0.75
CA GLN A 95 -20.53 11.88 2.06
C GLN A 95 -20.85 10.47 2.59
N VAL A 96 -21.99 9.89 2.21
CA VAL A 96 -22.37 8.53 2.61
C VAL A 96 -21.43 7.49 2.00
N GLU A 97 -21.10 7.62 0.72
CA GLU A 97 -20.17 6.71 0.03
C GLU A 97 -18.75 6.87 0.55
N ARG A 98 -18.28 8.11 0.76
CA ARG A 98 -16.97 8.35 1.37
C ARG A 98 -16.86 7.72 2.76
N ARG A 99 -17.93 7.78 3.57
CA ARG A 99 -17.97 7.10 4.87
C ARG A 99 -17.90 5.58 4.74
N ARG A 100 -18.65 5.00 3.80
CA ARG A 100 -18.61 3.56 3.51
C ARG A 100 -17.19 3.13 3.10
N PHE A 101 -16.53 3.89 2.24
CA PHE A 101 -15.15 3.60 1.83
C PHE A 101 -14.18 3.64 3.02
N CYS A 102 -14.25 4.68 3.85
CA CYS A 102 -13.38 4.83 5.02
C CYS A 102 -13.61 3.77 6.12
N GLN A 103 -14.73 3.05 6.08
CA GLN A 103 -14.99 1.92 6.98
C GLN A 103 -14.32 0.62 6.52
N MET A 104 -13.85 0.55 5.27
CA MET A 104 -13.12 -0.60 4.77
C MET A 104 -11.77 -0.71 5.47
N THR A 105 -11.45 -1.92 5.94
CA THR A 105 -10.21 -2.16 6.70
C THR A 105 -9.11 -2.63 5.75
N PHE A 106 -8.00 -1.90 5.72
CA PHE A 106 -6.75 -2.40 5.17
C PHE A 106 -5.84 -2.83 6.32
N ALA A 107 -5.67 -4.14 6.50
CA ALA A 107 -4.99 -4.68 7.67
C ALA A 107 -3.50 -4.30 7.69
N LYS A 108 -3.02 -3.83 8.85
CA LYS A 108 -1.60 -3.60 9.11
C LYS A 108 -0.99 -4.87 9.71
N ALA A 109 0.04 -5.39 9.07
CA ALA A 109 0.94 -6.39 9.66
C ALA A 109 2.25 -5.69 10.07
N CYS A 110 2.90 -6.23 11.10
CA CYS A 110 4.07 -5.60 11.70
C CYS A 110 5.16 -6.63 12.00
N ILE A 111 6.41 -6.20 11.84
CA ILE A 111 7.59 -6.85 12.44
C ILE A 111 8.41 -5.78 13.16
N GLN A 112 9.35 -6.20 13.99
CA GLN A 112 10.30 -5.30 14.64
C GLN A 112 11.70 -5.88 14.50
N SER A 113 12.54 -5.23 13.70
CA SER A 113 13.94 -5.61 13.54
C SER A 113 14.80 -4.45 13.09
N TRP A 114 16.07 -4.47 13.50
CA TRP A 114 17.13 -3.61 12.99
C TRP A 114 18.07 -4.34 12.02
N ASP A 115 17.90 -5.65 11.85
CA ASP A 115 18.69 -6.47 10.93
C ASP A 115 18.15 -6.37 9.50
N GLU A 116 18.88 -5.65 8.65
CA GLU A 116 18.54 -5.49 7.23
C GLU A 116 18.38 -6.84 6.51
N GLN A 117 19.17 -7.86 6.84
CA GLN A 117 19.08 -9.16 6.17
C GLN A 117 17.75 -9.84 6.48
N LEU A 118 17.29 -9.74 7.73
CA LEU A 118 15.97 -10.20 8.11
C LEU A 118 14.87 -9.41 7.39
N LEU A 119 14.97 -8.08 7.33
CA LEU A 119 13.98 -7.24 6.65
C LEU A 119 13.87 -7.57 5.17
N ARG A 120 15.00 -7.76 4.48
CA ARG A 120 15.05 -8.19 3.08
C ARG A 120 14.43 -9.57 2.89
N LYS A 121 14.75 -10.53 3.77
CA LYS A 121 14.15 -11.87 3.72
C LYS A 121 12.64 -11.81 3.88
N VAL A 122 12.13 -11.00 4.80
CA VAL A 122 10.68 -10.84 4.99
C VAL A 122 10.03 -10.16 3.80
N TYR A 123 10.67 -9.15 3.21
CA TYR A 123 10.24 -8.53 1.96
C TYR A 123 10.13 -9.57 0.83
N ASP A 124 11.17 -10.38 0.63
CA ASP A 124 11.20 -11.38 -0.44
C ASP A 124 10.11 -12.44 -0.25
N LEU A 125 9.91 -12.91 0.99
CA LEU A 125 8.86 -13.86 1.31
C LEU A 125 7.46 -13.30 0.99
N ARG A 126 7.23 -12.01 1.20
CA ARG A 126 5.96 -11.36 0.87
C ARG A 126 5.80 -11.08 -0.63
N ALA A 127 6.89 -10.69 -1.30
CA ALA A 127 6.86 -10.29 -2.70
C ALA A 127 6.88 -11.49 -3.67
N PHE A 128 7.55 -12.57 -3.31
CA PHE A 128 7.82 -13.73 -4.18
C PHE A 128 7.28 -15.06 -3.63
N GLY A 129 6.56 -15.05 -2.51
CA GLY A 129 6.02 -16.26 -1.89
C GLY A 129 4.95 -16.99 -2.69
N GLY A 130 4.42 -16.40 -3.76
CA GLY A 130 3.40 -17.00 -4.61
C GLY A 130 3.69 -16.80 -6.11
N THR A 131 3.26 -17.76 -6.92
CA THR A 131 3.25 -17.63 -8.39
C THR A 131 1.98 -16.90 -8.81
N ALA A 132 2.12 -15.85 -9.61
CA ALA A 132 0.97 -15.12 -10.14
C ALA A 132 0.16 -16.03 -11.09
N HIS A 133 -1.17 -15.95 -11.01
CA HIS A 133 -2.05 -16.60 -11.97
C HIS A 133 -1.91 -15.93 -13.35
N THR A 134 -2.09 -16.71 -14.41
CA THR A 134 -2.12 -16.24 -15.80
C THR A 134 -3.55 -15.91 -16.25
N GLU A 135 -3.70 -15.13 -17.32
CA GLU A 135 -5.01 -14.68 -17.81
C GLU A 135 -5.94 -15.84 -18.20
N ASP A 136 -5.38 -16.96 -18.68
CA ASP A 136 -6.11 -18.19 -18.99
C ASP A 136 -6.63 -18.96 -17.77
N GLN A 137 -6.16 -18.61 -16.56
CA GLN A 137 -6.57 -19.24 -15.29
C GLN A 137 -7.68 -18.47 -14.57
N ARG A 138 -8.32 -17.48 -15.22
CA ARG A 138 -9.47 -16.79 -14.65
C ARG A 138 -10.61 -17.78 -14.42
N ALA A 139 -11.29 -17.63 -13.27
CA ALA A 139 -12.52 -18.36 -12.98
C ALA A 139 -13.62 -17.84 -13.92
N SER A 140 -13.72 -18.45 -15.11
CA SER A 140 -14.74 -18.17 -16.12
C SER A 140 -16.14 -18.51 -15.62
#